data_AF-A0A7W1AVB0-F1
#
_entry.id   AF-A0A7W1AVB0-F1
#
_cell.length_a   1.000
_cell.length_b   1.000
_cell.length_c   1.000
_cell.angle_alpha   90.00
_cell.angle_beta   90.00
_cell.angle_gamma   90.00
#
_symmetry.space_group_name_H-M   'P 1'
#
loop_
_entity.id
_entity.type
_entity.pdbx_description
1 polymer ?
#
loop_
_entity_poly.entity_id
_entity_poly.type
_entity_poly.pdbx_seq_one_letter_code
_entity_poly.pdbx_strand_id
1 'polypeptide(L)' 'MRKLNTQDFRVATRTTSREINKHIALNLIREHQPTSRAALATRMGVQRSVVSLLINELIGEKLVYEGGNEHTLT' A
#
# COMPACT_ATOMS: atom_id res chain seq x y z
N MET A 1 -6.40 -16.94 12.54
CA MET A 1 -5.05 -16.34 12.63
C MET A 1 -4.11 -17.08 11.68
N ARG A 2 -3.45 -16.39 10.75
CA ARG A 2 -2.49 -17.01 9.82
C ARG A 2 -1.19 -17.27 10.60
N LYS A 3 -0.80 -18.54 10.76
CA LYS A 3 0.46 -18.90 11.44
C LYS A 3 1.64 -18.32 10.66
N LEU A 4 2.53 -17.60 11.34
CA LEU A 4 3.82 -17.23 10.79
C LEU A 4 4.65 -18.49 10.62
N ASN A 5 5.16 -18.73 9.41
CA ASN A 5 6.07 -19.83 9.14
C ASN A 5 7.47 -19.43 9.66
N THR A 6 7.92 -20.06 10.74
CA THR A 6 9.22 -19.77 11.38
C THR A 6 10.42 -20.27 10.58
N GLN A 7 10.21 -21.01 9.48
CA GLN A 7 11.27 -21.52 8.62
C GLN A 7 11.56 -20.63 7.39
N ASP A 8 10.72 -19.61 7.13
CA ASP A 8 10.87 -18.67 6.01
C ASP A 8 11.16 -17.24 6.51
N PHE A 9 12.05 -17.14 7.50
CA PHE A 9 12.43 -15.84 8.06
C PHE A 9 13.57 -15.24 7.23
N ARG A 10 13.33 -14.07 6.64
CA ARG A 10 14.40 -13.23 6.06
C ARG A 10 14.89 -12.29 7.17
N VAL A 11 16.21 -12.18 7.34
CA VAL A 11 16.81 -11.19 8.26
C VAL A 11 16.24 -9.81 7.93
N ALA A 12 15.72 -9.12 8.95
CA ALA A 12 15.18 -7.79 8.78
C ALA A 12 16.30 -6.82 8.36
N THR A 13 16.24 -6.35 7.12
CA THR A 13 17.08 -5.27 6.62
C THR A 13 16.29 -3.96 6.62
N ARG A 14 16.95 -2.84 6.31
CA ARG A 14 16.26 -1.56 6.09
C ARG A 14 15.19 -1.65 4.99
N THR A 15 15.29 -2.60 4.06
CA THR A 15 14.30 -2.82 3.00
C THR A 15 13.12 -3.66 3.46
N THR A 16 13.28 -4.53 4.46
CA THR A 16 12.20 -5.36 5.00
C THR A 16 11.02 -4.55 5.51
N SER A 17 11.27 -3.42 6.19
CA SER A 17 10.19 -2.54 6.65
C SER A 17 9.43 -1.90 5.48
N ARG A 18 10.10 -1.59 4.37
CA ARG A 18 9.46 -1.04 3.16
C ARG A 18 8.55 -2.07 2.49
N GLU A 19 9.03 -3.30 2.31
CA GLU A 19 8.23 -4.38 1.74
C GLU A 19 7.00 -4.69 2.58
N ILE A 20 7.14 -4.74 3.91
CA ILE A 20 6.01 -4.92 4.83
C ILE A 20 5.00 -3.77 4.67
N ASN A 21 5.46 -2.52 4.66
CA ASN A 21 4.58 -1.37 4.50
C ASN A 21 3.86 -1.36 3.14
N LYS A 22 4.53 -1.80 2.07
CA LYS A 22 3.95 -1.96 0.74
C LYS A 22 2.84 -3.01 0.73
N HIS A 23 3.07 -4.16 1.37
CA HIS A 23 2.05 -5.20 1.53
C HIS A 23 0.84 -4.73 2.36
N ILE A 24 1.09 -4.00 3.46
CA ILE A 24 0.01 -3.41 4.27
C ILE A 24 -0.80 -2.41 3.43
N ALA A 25 -0.12 -1.49 2.73
CA ALA A 25 -0.77 -0.52 1.86
C ALA A 25 -1.64 -1.20 0.79
N LEU A 26 -1.12 -2.21 0.11
CA LEU A 26 -1.86 -2.97 -0.90
C LEU A 26 -3.10 -3.66 -0.33
N ASN A 27 -3.00 -4.27 0.86
CA ASN A 27 -4.15 -4.89 1.50
C ASN A 27 -5.22 -3.87 1.89
N LEU A 28 -4.82 -2.72 2.45
CA LEU A 28 -5.74 -1.63 2.79
C LEU A 28 -6.45 -1.06 1.56
N ILE A 29 -5.75 -0.92 0.43
CA ILE A 29 -6.36 -0.51 -0.84
C ILE A 29 -7.39 -1.53 -1.30
N ARG A 30 -7.07 -2.83 -1.24
CA ARG A 30 -8.00 -3.89 -1.65
C ARG A 30 -9.27 -3.92 -0.81
N GLU A 31 -9.15 -3.67 0.50
CA GLU A 31 -10.26 -3.68 1.45
C GLU A 31 -11.13 -2.41 1.40
N HIS A 32 -10.52 -1.26 1.10
CA HIS A 32 -11.18 0.04 1.23
C HIS A 32 -11.29 0.84 -0.06
N GLN A 33 -11.01 0.24 -1.22
CA GLN A 33 -11.21 0.92 -2.50
C GLN A 33 -12.71 1.26 -2.73
N PRO A 34 -13.02 2.43 -3.30
CA PRO A 34 -12.09 3.50 -3.67
C PRO A 34 -11.55 4.26 -2.45
N THR A 35 -10.23 4.46 -2.37
CA THR A 35 -9.57 5.18 -1.27
C THR A 35 -8.62 6.24 -1.78
N SER A 36 -8.54 7.37 -1.07
CA SER A 36 -7.54 8.42 -1.33
C SER A 36 -6.20 8.11 -0.65
N ARG A 37 -5.11 8.67 -1.18
CA ARG A 37 -3.77 8.59 -0.55
C ARG A 37 -3.79 9.16 0.89
N ALA A 38 -4.58 10.22 1.13
CA ALA A 38 -4.70 10.83 2.45
C ALA A 38 -5.44 9.93 3.46
N ALA A 39 -6.51 9.26 3.03
CA ALA A 39 -7.21 8.28 3.86
C ALA A 39 -6.31 7.09 4.20
N LEU A 40 -5.51 6.63 3.23
CA LEU A 40 -4.55 5.55 3.44
C LEU A 40 -3.46 5.93 4.46
N ALA A 41 -2.90 7.15 4.37
CA ALA A 41 -1.93 7.65 5.36
C ALA A 41 -2.50 7.70 6.78
N THR A 42 -3.77 8.12 6.89
CA THR A 42 -4.47 8.16 8.17
C THR A 42 -4.68 6.76 8.75
N ARG A 43 -5.11 5.78 7.96
CA ARG A 43 -5.28 4.38 8.41
C ARG A 43 -3.97 3.71 8.77
N MET A 44 -2.92 3.95 7.99
CA MET A 44 -1.59 3.38 8.24
C MET A 44 -0.87 4.05 9.41
N GLY A 45 -1.29 5.25 9.83
CA GLY A 45 -0.59 6.03 10.85
C GLY A 45 0.80 6.50 10.41
N VAL A 46 1.01 6.73 9.10
CA VAL A 46 2.30 7.14 8.53
C VAL A 46 2.21 8.49 7.84
N GLN A 47 3.36 9.13 7.60
CA GLN A 47 3.42 10.40 6.89
C GLN A 47 2.92 10.26 5.44
N ARG A 48 2.25 11.31 4.93
CA ARG A 48 1.73 11.35 3.55
C ARG A 48 2.81 11.09 2.50
N SER A 49 4.04 11.56 2.73
CA SER A 49 5.21 11.30 1.87
C SER A 49 5.51 9.80 1.72
N VAL A 50 5.43 9.04 2.82
CA VAL A 50 5.65 7.59 2.82
C VAL A 50 4.59 6.89 1.99
N VAL A 51 3.32 7.24 2.18
CA VAL A 51 2.24 6.67 1.36
C VAL A 51 2.42 7.00 -0.11
N SER A 52 2.77 8.24 -0.46
CA SER A 52 3.01 8.60 -1.87
C SER A 52 4.11 7.76 -2.51
N LEU A 53 5.21 7.49 -1.80
CA LEU A 53 6.27 6.61 -2.29
C LEU A 53 5.75 5.18 -2.51
N LEU A 54 5.06 4.60 -1.52
CA LEU A 54 4.51 3.25 -1.61
C LEU A 54 3.50 3.09 -2.75
N ILE A 55 2.60 4.08 -2.93
CA ILE A 55 1.63 4.06 -4.02
C ILE A 55 2.31 4.17 -5.38
N ASN A 56 3.31 5.04 -5.52
CA ASN A 56 4.04 5.16 -6.79
C ASN A 56 4.78 3.85 -7.13
N GLU A 57 5.36 3.17 -6.14
CA GLU A 57 5.96 1.84 -6.31
C GLU A 57 4.92 0.81 -6.77
N LEU A 58 3.75 0.74 -6.10
CA LEU A 58 2.67 -0.19 -6.46
C LEU A 58 2.10 0.08 -7.87
N ILE A 59 2.01 1.35 -8.28
CA ILE A 59 1.62 1.73 -9.65
C ILE A 59 2.70 1.29 -10.64
N GLY A 60 3.98 1.51 -10.33
CA GLY A 60 5.11 1.06 -11.15
C GLY A 60 5.13 -0.47 -11.34
N GLU A 61 4.75 -1.21 -10.29
CA GLU A 61 4.58 -2.67 -10.32
C GLU A 61 3.26 -3.13 -10.97
N LYS A 62 2.39 -2.19 -11.39
CA LYS A 62 1.07 -2.45 -11.99
C LYS A 62 0.12 -3.22 -11.07
N LEU A 63 0.28 -3.10 -9.75
CA LEU A 63 -0.58 -3.74 -8.75
C LEU A 63 -1.80 -2.89 -8.40
N VAL A 64 -1.72 -1.58 -8.62
CA VAL A 64 -2.81 -0.61 -8.41
C VAL A 64 -2.77 0.44 -9.52
N TYR A 65 -3.87 1.17 -9.68
CA TYR A 65 -3.98 2.32 -10.58
C TYR A 65 -4.71 3.46 -9.85
N GLU A 66 -4.51 4.70 -10.31
CA GLU A 66 -5.31 5.82 -9.81
C GLU A 66 -6.68 5.79 -10.47
N GLY A 67 -7.73 5.76 -9.65
CA GLY A 67 -9.09 5.95 -10.14
C GLY A 67 -9.22 7.35 -10.72
N GLY A 68 -9.55 7.44 -12.00
CA GLY A 68 -9.87 8.72 -12.63
C GLY A 68 -11.11 9.31 -11.97
N ASN A 69 -11.16 10.63 -11.85
CA ASN A 69 -12.42 11.32 -11.57
C ASN A 69 -13.30 11.14 -12.80
N GLU A 70 -14.06 10.06 -12.89
CA GLU A 70 -15.03 9.85 -13.96
C GLU A 70 -16.24 10.78 -13.78
N HIS A 71 -16.01 12.08 -13.90
CA HIS A 71 -16.98 12.98 -14.50
C HIS A 71 -16.80 12.88 -16.01
N THR A 72 -17.20 11.75 -16.59
CA THR A 72 -17.60 11.74 -18.00
C THR A 72 -18.92 12.51 -18.05
N LEU A 73 -18.82 13.85 -18.11
CA LEU A 73 -19.91 14.67 -18.57
C LEU A 73 -20.02 14.43 -20.09
N THR A 74 -21.15 13.82 -20.42
CA THR A 74 -21.93 13.88 -21.67
C THR A 74 -21.28 14.51 -22.89
#